data_AF-A0A7G6E6B5-F1
#
_entry.id   AF-A0A7G6E6B5-F1
#
_cell.length_a   1.000
_cell.length_b   1.000
_cell.length_c   1.000
_cell.angle_alpha   90.00
_cell.angle_beta   90.00
_cell.angle_gamma   90.00
#
_symmetry.space_group_name_H-M   'P 1'
#
loop_
_entity.id
_entity.type
_entity.pdbx_description
1 polymer ?
#
loop_
_entity_poly.entity_id
_entity_poly.type
_entity_poly.pdbx_seq_one_letter_code
_entity_poly.pdbx_strand_id
1 'polypeptide(L)'
;MFTLGFLSKEFGKEVFFSTYTLHMLPITLAIMITSGLVWYLFYKVEINSLPKAKEFFDQELEKLGPMSMGEKLNLSLFILTFTIAMFRPAFAKLLPWFDTTAIFVTMAFFSWIIPVKTENGHWETINNWNTTVKNMTWDVVFVTGAGIALASIIEQTKAYVLLVNLLTPLIQMGGLATTFGFGLAANIMTQFMNNTTTDAILLPIAAKTLKQFGLNPIPLIYLTSASAALGYALPAASGGITVAIGMGADPKVMLKWGTILSVVGLITIIIFGMFLTSVWPYFATT
;
A
#
# COMPACT_ATOMS: atom_id res chain seq x y z
N MET A 1 -8.55 -5.98 2.50
CA MET A 1 -9.56 -6.84 3.19
C MET A 1 -10.96 -6.67 2.62
N PHE A 2 -11.37 -5.47 2.18
CA PHE A 2 -12.70 -5.27 1.56
C PHE A 2 -12.93 -6.13 0.31
N THR A 3 -12.02 -6.09 -0.68
CA THR A 3 -12.14 -6.83 -1.95
C THR A 3 -12.35 -8.33 -1.74
N LEU A 4 -11.64 -8.94 -0.80
CA LEU A 4 -11.79 -10.35 -0.43
C LEU A 4 -13.19 -10.66 0.13
N GLY A 5 -13.67 -9.83 1.06
CA GLY A 5 -15.01 -9.97 1.62
C GLY A 5 -16.10 -9.73 0.56
N PHE A 6 -15.86 -8.78 -0.35
CA PHE A 6 -16.76 -8.50 -1.46
C PHE A 6 -16.81 -9.66 -2.47
N LEU A 7 -15.65 -10.17 -2.90
CA LEU A 7 -15.55 -11.34 -3.76
C LEU A 7 -16.22 -12.56 -3.13
N SER A 8 -16.04 -12.80 -1.83
CA SER A 8 -16.70 -13.92 -1.14
C SER A 8 -18.23 -13.84 -1.21
N LYS A 9 -18.78 -12.63 -1.12
CA LYS A 9 -20.23 -12.40 -1.32
C LYS A 9 -20.65 -12.62 -2.77
N GLU A 10 -19.85 -12.16 -3.72
CA GLU A 10 -20.14 -12.29 -5.16
C GLU A 10 -20.05 -13.73 -5.65
N PHE A 11 -19.09 -14.52 -5.14
CA PHE A 11 -18.94 -15.94 -5.45
C PHE A 11 -19.93 -16.83 -4.67
N GLY A 12 -20.59 -16.31 -3.64
CA GLY A 12 -21.46 -17.09 -2.74
C GLY A 12 -20.71 -18.13 -1.89
N LYS A 13 -19.37 -18.06 -1.85
CA LYS A 13 -18.49 -18.91 -1.05
C LYS A 13 -17.28 -18.13 -0.57
N GLU A 14 -16.69 -18.55 0.53
CA GLU A 14 -15.48 -17.92 1.08
C GLU A 14 -14.32 -18.00 0.08
N VAL A 15 -13.73 -16.85 -0.24
CA VAL A 15 -12.51 -16.76 -1.05
C VAL A 15 -11.31 -16.69 -0.10
N PHE A 16 -10.46 -17.70 -0.18
CA PHE A 16 -9.23 -17.73 0.60
C PHE A 16 -8.25 -16.65 0.14
N PHE A 17 -7.48 -16.13 1.09
CA PHE A 17 -6.41 -15.17 0.82
C PHE A 17 -5.40 -15.70 -0.22
N SER A 18 -5.05 -16.99 -0.13
CA SER A 18 -4.17 -17.66 -1.09
C SER A 18 -4.69 -17.60 -2.52
N THR A 19 -5.98 -17.89 -2.73
CA THR A 19 -6.62 -17.82 -4.04
C THR A 19 -6.56 -16.40 -4.60
N TYR A 20 -6.95 -15.40 -3.80
CA TYR A 20 -6.86 -14.00 -4.19
C TYR A 20 -5.43 -13.56 -4.55
N THR A 21 -4.45 -13.95 -3.74
CA THR A 21 -3.04 -13.65 -4.00
C THR A 21 -2.58 -14.28 -5.31
N LEU A 22 -2.93 -15.53 -5.59
CA LEU A 22 -2.57 -16.19 -6.85
C LEU A 22 -3.17 -15.50 -8.07
N HIS A 23 -4.39 -14.97 -7.96
CA HIS A 23 -5.04 -14.21 -9.04
C HIS A 23 -4.39 -12.84 -9.25
N MET A 24 -4.03 -12.15 -8.17
CA MET A 24 -3.43 -10.81 -8.24
C MET A 24 -1.94 -10.82 -8.56
N LEU A 25 -1.22 -11.90 -8.21
CA LEU A 25 0.23 -11.98 -8.35
C LEU A 25 0.73 -11.69 -9.77
N PRO A 26 0.15 -12.24 -10.85
CA PRO A 26 0.58 -11.90 -12.22
C PRO A 26 0.43 -10.41 -12.53
N ILE A 27 -0.66 -9.78 -12.08
CA ILE A 27 -0.90 -8.34 -12.26
C ILE A 27 0.12 -7.53 -11.47
N THR A 28 0.38 -7.91 -10.21
CA THR A 28 1.39 -7.26 -9.37
C THR A 28 2.78 -7.34 -10.01
N LEU A 29 3.18 -8.52 -10.50
CA LEU A 29 4.47 -8.70 -11.18
C LEU A 29 4.55 -7.86 -12.46
N ALA A 30 3.48 -7.81 -13.26
CA ALA A 30 3.42 -6.97 -14.45
C ALA A 30 3.62 -5.49 -14.10
N ILE A 31 2.93 -4.98 -13.07
CA ILE A 31 3.09 -3.60 -12.59
C ILE A 31 4.51 -3.36 -12.07
N MET A 32 5.09 -4.29 -11.32
CA MET A 32 6.46 -4.16 -10.82
C MET A 32 7.47 -4.06 -11.96
N ILE A 33 7.33 -4.90 -12.98
CA ILE A 33 8.20 -4.89 -14.17
C ILE A 33 8.01 -3.57 -14.94
N THR A 34 6.78 -3.17 -15.24
CA THR A 34 6.54 -1.95 -16.03
C THR A 34 6.97 -0.70 -15.27
N SER A 35 6.71 -0.62 -13.96
CA SER A 35 7.19 0.47 -13.12
C SER A 35 8.72 0.49 -13.08
N GLY A 36 9.37 -0.66 -12.87
CA GLY A 36 10.82 -0.79 -12.85
C GLY A 36 11.47 -0.37 -14.18
N LEU A 37 10.85 -0.71 -15.31
CA LEU A 37 11.29 -0.26 -16.63
C LEU A 37 11.13 1.25 -16.81
N VAL A 38 10.03 1.85 -16.33
CA VAL A 38 9.85 3.31 -16.35
C VAL A 38 10.97 3.99 -15.55
N TRP A 39 11.27 3.49 -14.36
CA TRP A 39 12.39 3.99 -13.56
C TRP A 39 13.72 3.83 -14.28
N TYR A 40 14.03 2.64 -14.80
CA TYR A 40 15.28 2.37 -15.50
C TYR A 40 15.49 3.23 -16.75
N LEU A 41 14.44 3.47 -17.53
CA LEU A 41 14.54 4.19 -18.81
C LEU A 41 14.46 5.71 -18.66
N PHE A 42 13.63 6.21 -17.75
CA PHE A 42 13.31 7.64 -17.67
C PHE A 42 13.88 8.33 -16.44
N TYR A 43 14.16 7.60 -15.36
CA TYR A 43 14.76 8.18 -14.18
C TYR A 43 16.29 8.11 -14.28
N LYS A 44 16.88 9.23 -14.70
CA LYS A 44 18.34 9.36 -14.74
C LYS A 44 18.87 9.41 -13.32
N VAL A 45 19.55 8.35 -12.91
CA VAL A 45 20.31 8.33 -11.65
C VAL A 45 21.46 9.33 -11.80
N GLU A 46 21.51 10.33 -10.91
CA GLU A 46 22.52 11.39 -10.96
C GLU A 46 23.94 10.86 -10.70
N ILE A 47 24.06 9.70 -10.02
CA ILE A 47 25.32 9.07 -9.65
C ILE A 47 25.38 7.64 -10.23
N ASN A 48 26.09 7.47 -11.34
CA ASN A 48 26.20 6.19 -12.05
C ASN A 48 27.29 5.25 -11.50
N SER A 49 28.22 5.80 -10.72
CA SER A 49 29.23 5.03 -10.00
C SER A 49 29.65 5.80 -8.76
N LEU A 50 29.68 5.12 -7.61
CA LEU A 50 30.35 5.59 -6.40
C LEU A 50 31.67 4.79 -6.31
N PRO A 51 32.79 5.32 -6.84
CA PRO A 51 34.09 4.67 -6.67
C PRO A 51 34.33 4.45 -5.18
N LYS A 52 34.76 3.24 -4.80
CA LYS A 52 35.02 2.86 -3.41
C LYS A 52 33.79 2.80 -2.48
N ALA A 53 32.56 2.73 -3.00
CA ALA A 53 31.37 2.52 -2.15
C ALA A 53 31.53 1.29 -1.25
N LYS A 54 32.05 0.18 -1.81
CA LYS A 54 32.30 -1.03 -1.04
C LYS A 54 33.32 -0.79 0.09
N GLU A 55 34.47 -0.19 -0.22
CA GLU A 55 35.49 0.13 0.78
C GLU A 55 34.95 1.08 1.87
N PHE A 56 34.09 2.03 1.50
CA PHE A 56 33.41 2.92 2.44
C PHE A 56 32.47 2.15 3.37
N PHE A 57 31.61 1.28 2.84
CA PHE A 57 30.70 0.47 3.65
C PHE A 57 31.44 -0.54 4.53
N ASP A 58 32.51 -1.16 4.02
CA ASP A 58 33.35 -2.08 4.79
C ASP A 58 34.02 -1.33 5.97
N GLN A 59 34.53 -0.12 5.73
CA GLN A 59 35.10 0.73 6.79
C GLN A 59 34.06 1.18 7.82
N GLU A 60 32.86 1.58 7.40
CA GLU A 60 31.79 1.95 8.34
C GLU A 60 31.30 0.74 9.14
N LEU A 61 31.22 -0.44 8.53
CA LEU A 61 30.86 -1.68 9.23
C LEU A 61 31.93 -2.07 10.26
N GLU A 62 33.21 -1.94 9.93
CA GLU A 62 34.31 -2.16 10.86
C GLU A 62 34.28 -1.17 12.04
N LYS A 63 33.93 0.10 11.79
CA LYS A 63 33.78 1.12 12.84
C LYS A 63 32.63 0.86 13.79
N LEU A 64 31.53 0.25 13.32
CA LEU A 64 30.38 -0.09 14.16
C LEU A 64 30.70 -1.20 15.17
N GLY A 65 31.61 -2.12 14.83
CA GLY A 65 32.00 -3.22 15.72
C GLY A 65 30.90 -4.27 15.93
N PRO A 66 31.05 -5.16 16.94
CA PRO A 66 30.07 -6.20 17.23
C PRO A 66 28.79 -5.60 17.85
N MET A 67 27.62 -6.16 17.49
CA MET A 67 26.33 -5.71 18.04
C MET A 67 26.34 -5.65 19.57
N SER A 68 26.01 -4.47 20.07
CA SER A 68 25.85 -4.18 21.49
C SER A 68 24.67 -4.96 22.08
N MET A 69 24.63 -5.05 23.42
CA MET A 69 23.49 -5.68 24.11
C MET A 69 22.18 -4.93 23.84
N GLY A 70 22.22 -3.60 23.69
CA GLY A 70 21.07 -2.76 23.37
C GLY A 70 20.49 -3.08 22.00
N GLU A 71 21.34 -3.19 20.98
CA GLU A 71 20.92 -3.53 19.62
C GLU A 71 20.32 -4.94 19.54
N LYS A 72 20.92 -5.94 20.21
CA LYS A 72 20.38 -7.31 20.26
C LYS A 72 19.01 -7.35 20.91
N LEU A 73 18.82 -6.61 22.00
CA LEU A 73 17.55 -6.57 22.71
C LEU A 73 16.48 -5.82 21.92
N ASN A 74 16.84 -4.72 21.27
CA ASN A 74 15.96 -4.00 20.35
C ASN A 74 15.54 -4.86 19.15
N LEU A 75 16.49 -5.58 18.53
CA LEU A 75 16.22 -6.53 17.46
C LEU A 75 15.27 -7.65 17.94
N SER A 76 15.49 -8.16 19.15
CA SER A 76 14.62 -9.19 19.74
C SER A 76 13.20 -8.67 19.95
N LEU A 77 13.04 -7.44 20.46
CA LEU A 77 11.73 -6.78 20.58
C LEU A 77 11.07 -6.61 19.21
N PHE A 78 11.82 -6.18 18.19
CA PHE A 78 11.31 -6.04 16.83
C PHE A 78 10.80 -7.37 16.27
N ILE A 79 11.60 -8.43 16.32
CA ILE A 79 11.22 -9.77 15.85
C ILE A 79 10.00 -10.29 16.62
N LEU A 80 9.97 -10.10 17.94
CA LEU A 80 8.85 -10.50 18.77
C LEU A 80 7.58 -9.73 18.39
N THR A 81 7.67 -8.42 18.21
CA THR A 81 6.55 -7.55 17.78
C THR A 81 5.96 -8.05 16.47
N PHE A 82 6.81 -8.28 15.47
CA PHE A 82 6.38 -8.78 14.16
C PHE A 82 5.75 -10.18 14.26
N THR A 83 6.34 -11.06 15.06
CA THR A 83 5.81 -12.41 15.28
C THR A 83 4.42 -12.34 15.90
N ILE A 84 4.25 -11.58 16.99
CA ILE A 84 2.94 -11.39 17.65
C ILE A 84 1.92 -10.80 16.68
N ALA A 85 2.31 -9.78 15.89
CA ALA A 85 1.43 -9.17 14.90
C ALA A 85 0.98 -10.16 13.81
N MET A 86 1.88 -11.03 13.32
CA MET A 86 1.54 -12.07 12.33
C MET A 86 0.63 -13.16 12.92
N PHE A 87 0.86 -13.56 14.17
CA PHE A 87 0.04 -14.56 14.86
C PHE A 87 -1.24 -14.01 15.50
N ARG A 88 -1.54 -12.70 15.33
CA ARG A 88 -2.77 -12.06 15.82
C ARG A 88 -4.05 -12.85 15.57
N PRO A 89 -4.30 -13.42 14.37
CA PRO A 89 -5.52 -14.19 14.13
C PRO A 89 -5.77 -15.33 15.14
N ALA A 90 -4.72 -15.91 15.75
CA ALA A 90 -4.84 -16.98 16.73
C ALA A 90 -5.46 -16.52 18.06
N PHE A 91 -5.28 -15.26 18.45
CA PHE A 91 -5.76 -14.70 19.71
C PHE A 91 -6.75 -13.52 19.54
N ALA A 92 -7.06 -13.12 18.31
CA ALA A 92 -7.92 -11.98 18.02
C ALA A 92 -9.33 -12.08 18.64
N LYS A 93 -9.87 -13.29 18.84
CA LYS A 93 -11.17 -13.50 19.52
C LYS A 93 -11.09 -13.29 21.02
N LEU A 94 -9.95 -13.59 21.65
CA LEU A 94 -9.74 -13.48 23.09
C LEU A 94 -9.34 -12.04 23.48
N LEU A 95 -8.53 -11.38 22.65
CA LEU A 95 -8.04 -10.02 22.88
C LEU A 95 -8.37 -9.13 21.67
N PRO A 96 -9.64 -8.70 21.50
CA PRO A 96 -10.06 -7.93 20.34
C PRO A 96 -9.40 -6.54 20.29
N TRP A 97 -9.11 -5.94 21.46
CA TRP A 97 -8.45 -4.64 21.60
C TRP A 97 -6.94 -4.68 21.30
N PHE A 98 -6.32 -5.86 21.29
CA PHE A 98 -4.90 -6.02 21.01
C PHE A 98 -4.68 -6.21 19.50
N ASP A 99 -4.97 -5.14 18.76
CA ASP A 99 -4.75 -5.07 17.32
C ASP A 99 -3.29 -4.76 16.97
N THR A 100 -2.97 -4.72 15.68
CA THR A 100 -1.61 -4.45 15.20
C THR A 100 -1.07 -3.13 15.76
N THR A 101 -1.89 -2.07 15.77
CA THR A 101 -1.48 -0.77 16.31
C THR A 101 -1.15 -0.87 17.80
N ALA A 102 -2.02 -1.51 18.58
CA ALA A 102 -1.80 -1.73 20.01
C ALA A 102 -0.51 -2.53 20.25
N ILE A 103 -0.25 -3.58 19.48
CA ILE A 103 0.98 -4.40 19.57
C ILE A 103 2.24 -3.52 19.37
N PHE A 104 2.30 -2.75 18.28
CA PHE A 104 3.46 -1.89 17.99
C PHE A 104 3.63 -0.78 19.04
N VAL A 105 2.54 -0.17 19.50
CA VAL A 105 2.57 0.88 20.54
C VAL A 105 3.04 0.29 21.87
N THR A 106 2.51 -0.86 22.30
CA THR A 106 2.96 -1.53 23.54
C THR A 106 4.44 -1.88 23.48
N MET A 107 4.94 -2.35 22.34
CA MET A 107 6.36 -2.67 22.17
C MET A 107 7.25 -1.42 22.16
N ALA A 108 6.77 -0.30 21.61
CA ALA A 108 7.43 0.99 21.76
C ALA A 108 7.53 1.42 23.23
N PHE A 109 6.47 1.24 24.03
CA PHE A 109 6.53 1.49 25.48
C PHE A 109 7.54 0.59 26.19
N PHE A 110 7.63 -0.69 25.84
CA PHE A 110 8.66 -1.58 26.38
C PHE A 110 10.08 -1.09 26.07
N SER A 111 10.32 -0.52 24.88
CA SER A 111 11.61 0.07 24.53
C SER A 111 12.01 1.26 25.42
N TRP A 112 11.04 1.97 26.01
CA TRP A 112 11.27 3.07 26.96
C TRP A 112 11.39 2.61 28.42
N ILE A 113 11.06 1.35 28.72
CA ILE A 113 11.08 0.81 30.09
C ILE A 113 12.28 -0.08 30.32
N ILE A 114 12.65 -0.90 29.33
CA ILE A 114 13.68 -1.93 29.50
C ILE A 114 15.06 -1.26 29.54
N PRO A 115 15.81 -1.37 30.67
CA PRO A 115 17.14 -0.82 30.78
C PRO A 115 18.17 -1.75 30.12
N VAL A 116 19.17 -1.15 29.49
CA VAL A 116 20.34 -1.78 28.91
C VAL A 116 21.60 -1.08 29.38
N LYS A 117 22.65 -1.86 29.61
CA LYS A 117 23.96 -1.33 29.98
C LYS A 117 24.67 -0.85 28.71
N THR A 118 25.02 0.42 28.68
CA THR A 118 25.77 1.03 27.57
C THR A 118 27.25 0.64 27.63
N GLU A 119 27.97 0.85 26.53
CA GLU A 119 29.42 0.59 26.46
C GLU A 119 30.21 1.39 27.50
N ASN A 120 29.70 2.56 27.89
CA ASN A 120 30.27 3.42 28.94
C ASN A 120 29.95 2.92 30.36
N GLY A 121 29.27 1.78 30.50
CA GLY A 121 28.93 1.15 31.78
C GLY A 121 27.72 1.73 32.49
N HIS A 122 27.06 2.73 31.91
CA HIS A 122 25.86 3.37 32.46
C HIS A 122 24.60 2.60 32.06
N TRP A 123 23.54 2.71 32.87
CA TRP A 123 22.24 2.14 32.54
C TRP A 123 21.38 3.18 31.82
N GLU A 124 20.97 2.85 30.60
CA GLU A 124 20.03 3.66 29.81
C GLU A 124 18.92 2.75 29.29
N THR A 125 17.77 3.30 28.96
CA THR A 125 16.69 2.51 28.33
C THR A 125 17.02 2.24 26.85
N ILE A 126 16.47 1.17 26.27
CA ILE A 126 16.70 0.82 24.85
C ILE A 126 16.45 2.03 23.94
N ASN A 127 15.39 2.78 24.23
CA ASN A 127 15.11 4.07 23.63
C ASN A 127 14.73 5.06 24.72
N ASN A 128 14.95 6.35 24.50
CA ASN A 128 14.53 7.39 25.44
C ASN A 128 13.51 8.32 24.76
N TRP A 129 12.66 8.96 25.57
CA TRP A 129 11.61 9.85 25.04
C TRP A 129 12.19 11.01 24.23
N ASN A 130 13.25 11.66 24.71
CA ASN A 130 13.85 12.83 24.05
C ASN A 130 14.41 12.50 22.66
N THR A 131 15.14 11.39 22.53
CA THR A 131 15.66 10.81 21.29
C THR A 131 14.52 10.40 20.38
N THR A 132 13.45 9.80 20.94
CA THR A 132 12.28 9.43 20.14
C THR A 132 11.58 10.65 19.55
N VAL A 133 11.29 11.67 20.36
CA VAL A 133 10.66 12.92 19.88
C VAL A 133 11.54 13.64 18.87
N LYS A 134 12.86 13.65 19.10
CA LYS A 134 13.84 14.28 18.19
C LYS A 134 13.92 13.57 16.84
N ASN A 135 13.86 12.23 16.84
CA ASN A 135 13.97 11.41 15.63
C ASN A 135 12.60 11.15 14.97
N MET A 136 11.50 11.54 15.63
CA MET A 136 10.16 11.38 15.10
C MET A 136 9.93 12.36 13.95
N THR A 137 9.55 11.83 12.80
CA THR A 137 9.20 12.65 11.63
C THR A 137 7.78 13.18 11.78
N TRP A 138 7.62 14.26 12.54
CA TRP A 138 6.32 14.89 12.79
C TRP A 138 5.58 15.28 11.51
N ASP A 139 6.30 15.59 10.45
CA ASP A 139 5.74 15.87 9.13
C ASP A 139 4.88 14.70 8.61
N VAL A 140 5.30 13.45 8.84
CA VAL A 140 4.51 12.25 8.47
C VAL A 140 3.17 12.24 9.22
N VAL A 141 3.18 12.58 10.51
CA VAL A 141 1.97 12.59 11.35
C VAL A 141 0.98 13.65 10.85
N PHE A 142 1.44 14.87 10.59
CA PHE A 142 0.59 15.95 10.09
C PHE A 142 0.08 15.70 8.67
N VAL A 143 0.94 15.22 7.76
CA VAL A 143 0.55 14.89 6.38
C VAL A 143 -0.46 13.75 6.35
N THR A 144 -0.28 12.71 7.18
CA THR A 144 -1.25 11.61 7.30
C THR A 144 -2.60 12.13 7.80
N GLY A 145 -2.60 12.94 8.86
CA GLY A 145 -3.81 13.53 9.42
C GLY A 145 -4.58 14.40 8.41
N ALA A 146 -3.86 15.25 7.67
CA ALA A 146 -4.46 16.07 6.61
C ALA A 146 -5.05 15.23 5.47
N GLY A 147 -4.37 14.15 5.07
CA GLY A 147 -4.86 13.22 4.05
C GLY A 147 -6.16 12.51 4.47
N ILE A 148 -6.26 12.07 5.73
CA ILE A 148 -7.48 11.45 6.28
C ILE A 148 -8.63 12.47 6.35
N ALA A 149 -8.36 13.72 6.76
CA ALA A 149 -9.37 14.77 6.82
C ALA A 149 -9.93 15.07 5.42
N LEU A 150 -9.06 15.20 4.41
CA LEU A 150 -9.48 15.42 3.02
C LEU A 150 -10.34 14.26 2.49
N ALA A 151 -9.90 13.02 2.69
CA ALA A 151 -10.66 11.83 2.29
C ALA A 151 -12.05 11.81 2.95
N SER A 152 -12.14 12.23 4.22
CA SER A 152 -13.41 12.31 4.96
C SER A 152 -14.36 13.37 4.39
N ILE A 153 -13.84 14.54 3.98
CA ILE A 153 -14.64 15.60 3.36
C ILE A 153 -15.20 15.14 2.01
N ILE A 154 -14.40 14.47 1.19
CA ILE A 154 -14.84 13.94 -0.11
C ILE A 154 -15.97 12.92 0.08
N GLU A 155 -15.86 12.07 1.10
CA GLU A 155 -16.88 11.08 1.45
C GLU A 155 -18.17 11.73 1.96
N GLN A 156 -18.08 12.70 2.87
CA GLN A 156 -19.24 13.40 3.45
C GLN A 156 -19.99 14.25 2.40
N THR A 157 -19.24 14.96 1.55
CA THR A 157 -19.81 15.78 0.48
C THR A 157 -20.32 14.96 -0.70
N LYS A 158 -19.99 13.66 -0.73
CA LYS A 158 -20.27 12.77 -1.87
C LYS A 158 -19.68 13.28 -3.18
N ALA A 159 -18.60 14.06 -3.11
CA ALA A 159 -17.93 14.62 -4.28
C ALA A 159 -17.46 13.54 -5.27
N TYR A 160 -17.18 12.34 -4.78
CA TYR A 160 -16.86 11.19 -5.64
C TYR A 160 -17.98 10.84 -6.64
N VAL A 161 -19.25 11.16 -6.34
CA VAL A 161 -20.39 10.88 -7.24
C VAL A 161 -20.25 11.67 -8.54
N LEU A 162 -19.72 12.90 -8.48
CA LEU A 162 -19.45 13.69 -9.68
C LEU A 162 -18.41 13.01 -10.57
N LEU A 163 -17.35 12.45 -9.99
CA LEU A 163 -16.31 11.72 -10.72
C LEU A 163 -16.88 10.44 -11.37
N VAL A 164 -17.70 9.69 -10.63
CA VAL A 164 -18.36 8.49 -11.16
C VAL A 164 -19.28 8.88 -12.32
N ASN A 165 -20.10 9.93 -12.17
CA ASN A 165 -21.03 10.39 -13.20
C ASN A 165 -20.32 10.86 -14.48
N LEU A 166 -19.15 11.51 -14.35
CA LEU A 166 -18.33 11.91 -15.50
C LEU A 166 -17.81 10.70 -16.29
N LEU A 167 -17.59 9.57 -15.62
CA LEU A 167 -17.06 8.35 -16.23
C LEU A 167 -18.15 7.34 -16.61
N THR A 168 -19.41 7.55 -16.18
CA THR A 168 -20.56 6.71 -16.52
C THR A 168 -20.70 6.42 -18.02
N PRO A 169 -20.53 7.39 -18.95
CA PRO A 169 -20.62 7.10 -20.38
C PRO A 169 -19.61 6.03 -20.82
N LEU A 170 -18.35 6.12 -20.38
CA LEU A 170 -17.32 5.13 -20.67
C LEU A 170 -17.65 3.78 -20.03
N ILE A 171 -18.16 3.79 -18.80
CA ILE A 171 -18.57 2.59 -18.06
C ILE A 171 -19.69 1.83 -18.79
N GLN A 172 -20.61 2.52 -19.45
CA GLN A 172 -21.77 1.90 -20.10
C GLN A 172 -21.53 1.42 -21.54
N MET A 173 -20.38 1.74 -22.15
CA MET A 173 -20.05 1.38 -23.54
C MET A 173 -19.78 -0.12 -23.77
N GLY A 174 -19.57 -0.90 -22.70
CA GLY A 174 -19.29 -2.33 -22.77
C GLY A 174 -17.81 -2.65 -23.04
N GLY A 175 -17.45 -3.91 -22.80
CA GLY A 175 -16.12 -4.48 -23.12
C GLY A 175 -14.93 -3.70 -22.53
N LEU A 176 -14.00 -3.33 -23.40
CA LEU A 176 -12.76 -2.62 -23.03
C LEU A 176 -13.04 -1.24 -22.44
N ALA A 177 -14.02 -0.51 -23.01
CA ALA A 177 -14.37 0.83 -22.55
C ALA A 177 -14.90 0.82 -21.11
N THR A 178 -15.73 -0.17 -20.75
CA THR A 178 -16.19 -0.37 -19.37
C THR A 178 -15.03 -0.62 -18.43
N THR A 179 -14.12 -1.54 -18.80
CA THR A 179 -12.97 -1.90 -17.96
C THR A 179 -12.04 -0.71 -17.76
N PHE A 180 -11.76 0.04 -18.82
CA PHE A 180 -10.98 1.27 -18.76
C PHE A 180 -11.67 2.35 -17.92
N GLY A 181 -12.99 2.53 -18.07
CA GLY A 181 -13.77 3.50 -17.30
C GLY A 181 -13.71 3.25 -15.79
N PHE A 182 -13.91 2.00 -15.35
CA PHE A 182 -13.77 1.64 -13.94
C PHE A 182 -12.33 1.74 -13.44
N GLY A 183 -11.35 1.29 -14.23
CA GLY A 183 -9.94 1.40 -13.87
C GLY A 183 -9.50 2.87 -13.71
N LEU A 184 -9.92 3.74 -14.63
CA LEU A 184 -9.66 5.18 -14.57
C LEU A 184 -10.34 5.82 -13.37
N ALA A 185 -11.61 5.49 -13.11
CA ALA A 185 -12.33 5.96 -11.93
C ALA A 185 -11.60 5.57 -10.64
N ALA A 186 -11.21 4.30 -10.52
CA ALA A 186 -10.48 3.79 -9.37
C ALA A 186 -9.13 4.47 -9.17
N ASN A 187 -8.37 4.65 -10.26
CA ASN A 187 -7.06 5.29 -10.22
C ASN A 187 -7.14 6.76 -9.78
N ILE A 188 -8.10 7.53 -10.32
CA ILE A 188 -8.30 8.93 -9.94
C ILE A 188 -8.77 9.01 -8.50
N MET A 189 -9.82 8.26 -8.14
CA MET A 189 -10.39 8.29 -6.81
C MET A 189 -9.34 7.93 -5.75
N THR A 190 -8.56 6.87 -5.96
CA THR A 190 -7.58 6.43 -4.96
C THR A 190 -6.45 7.43 -4.71
N GLN A 191 -6.26 8.48 -5.53
CA GLN A 191 -5.30 9.54 -5.18
C GLN A 191 -5.82 10.43 -4.05
N PHE A 192 -7.14 10.59 -3.94
CA PHE A 192 -7.78 11.53 -3.01
C PHE A 192 -8.38 10.85 -1.78
N MET A 193 -8.45 9.52 -1.79
CA MET A 193 -9.02 8.69 -0.73
C MET A 193 -8.25 7.37 -0.68
N ASN A 194 -8.37 6.64 0.44
CA ASN A 194 -7.66 5.37 0.58
C ASN A 194 -8.26 4.27 -0.33
N ASN A 195 -7.43 3.30 -0.71
CA ASN A 195 -7.78 2.21 -1.63
C ASN A 195 -9.04 1.44 -1.16
N THR A 196 -9.21 1.25 0.15
CA THR A 196 -10.33 0.48 0.71
C THR A 196 -11.66 1.20 0.51
N THR A 197 -11.70 2.52 0.73
CA THR A 197 -12.90 3.32 0.50
C THR A 197 -13.21 3.39 -1.00
N THR A 198 -12.19 3.49 -1.87
CA THR A 198 -12.40 3.47 -3.33
C THR A 198 -13.02 2.16 -3.79
N ASP A 199 -12.50 1.03 -3.31
CA ASP A 199 -13.07 -0.30 -3.59
C ASP A 199 -14.50 -0.45 -3.06
N ALA A 200 -14.78 0.08 -1.88
CA ALA A 200 -16.12 0.02 -1.29
C ALA A 200 -17.19 0.71 -2.14
N ILE A 201 -16.81 1.75 -2.88
CA ILE A 201 -17.71 2.49 -3.76
C ILE A 201 -17.81 1.81 -5.13
N LEU A 202 -16.67 1.48 -5.76
CA LEU A 202 -16.65 1.09 -7.17
C LEU A 202 -16.95 -0.38 -7.41
N LEU A 203 -16.52 -1.29 -6.55
CA LEU A 203 -16.70 -2.73 -6.78
C LEU A 203 -18.19 -3.15 -6.85
N PRO A 204 -19.09 -2.66 -5.97
CA PRO A 204 -20.52 -2.94 -6.10
C PRO A 204 -21.13 -2.43 -7.41
N ILE A 205 -20.69 -1.25 -7.87
CA ILE A 205 -21.16 -0.65 -9.13
C ILE A 205 -20.66 -1.50 -10.31
N ALA A 206 -19.37 -1.83 -10.34
CA ALA A 206 -18.76 -2.71 -11.34
C ALA A 206 -19.47 -4.06 -11.44
N ALA A 207 -19.74 -4.69 -10.29
CA ALA A 207 -20.44 -5.96 -10.24
C ALA A 207 -21.86 -5.87 -10.81
N LYS A 208 -22.61 -4.83 -10.42
CA LYS A 208 -23.97 -4.60 -10.92
C LYS A 208 -23.98 -4.31 -12.42
N THR A 209 -23.06 -3.48 -12.91
CA THR A 209 -22.96 -3.12 -14.33
C THR A 209 -22.71 -4.35 -15.20
N LEU A 210 -21.75 -5.22 -14.86
CA LEU A 210 -21.52 -6.42 -15.67
C LEU A 210 -22.66 -7.44 -15.57
N LYS A 211 -23.27 -7.61 -14.40
CA LYS A 211 -24.46 -8.47 -14.26
C LYS A 211 -25.63 -7.98 -15.12
N GLN A 212 -25.82 -6.67 -15.29
CA GLN A 212 -26.84 -6.12 -16.19
C GLN A 212 -26.61 -6.50 -17.66
N PHE A 213 -25.35 -6.65 -18.06
CA PHE A 213 -24.98 -7.14 -19.39
C PHE A 213 -24.96 -8.69 -19.49
N GLY A 214 -25.33 -9.41 -18.43
CA GLY A 214 -25.26 -10.87 -18.38
C GLY A 214 -23.82 -11.41 -18.37
N LEU A 215 -22.83 -10.58 -18.01
CA LEU A 215 -21.41 -10.93 -18.00
C LEU A 215 -20.92 -11.24 -16.59
N ASN A 216 -19.85 -12.03 -16.52
CA ASN A 216 -19.19 -12.35 -15.25
C ASN A 216 -18.48 -11.12 -14.67
N PRO A 217 -18.84 -10.64 -13.46
CA PRO A 217 -18.28 -9.42 -12.88
C PRO A 217 -16.85 -9.56 -12.34
N ILE A 218 -16.37 -10.79 -12.16
CA ILE A 218 -15.20 -11.09 -11.33
C ILE A 218 -13.89 -10.54 -11.90
N PRO A 219 -13.59 -10.72 -13.20
CA PRO A 219 -12.41 -10.09 -13.79
C PRO A 219 -12.40 -8.57 -13.58
N LEU A 220 -13.54 -7.90 -13.79
CA LEU A 220 -13.63 -6.45 -13.61
C LEU A 220 -13.43 -6.04 -12.15
N ILE A 221 -13.92 -6.82 -11.18
CA ILE A 221 -13.69 -6.56 -9.75
C ILE A 221 -12.18 -6.62 -9.44
N TYR A 222 -11.47 -7.63 -9.94
CA TYR A 222 -10.02 -7.73 -9.78
C TYR A 222 -9.29 -6.55 -10.43
N LEU A 223 -9.61 -6.20 -11.68
CA LEU A 223 -8.94 -5.11 -12.39
C LEU A 223 -9.24 -3.74 -11.80
N THR A 224 -10.47 -3.51 -11.33
CA THR A 224 -10.86 -2.28 -10.64
C THR A 224 -10.13 -2.15 -9.31
N SER A 225 -10.05 -3.22 -8.52
CA SER A 225 -9.34 -3.21 -7.24
C SER A 225 -7.82 -3.08 -7.40
N ALA A 226 -7.25 -3.71 -8.43
CA ALA A 226 -5.85 -3.48 -8.79
C ALA A 226 -5.59 -2.02 -9.19
N SER A 227 -6.53 -1.40 -9.92
CA SER A 227 -6.42 0.01 -10.31
C SER A 227 -6.57 0.97 -9.11
N ALA A 228 -7.42 0.62 -8.13
CA ALA A 228 -7.51 1.32 -6.85
C ALA A 228 -6.26 1.14 -5.99
N ALA A 229 -5.36 0.20 -6.31
CA ALA A 229 -4.09 0.07 -5.60
C ALA A 229 -2.98 1.00 -6.15
N LEU A 230 -3.23 1.72 -7.25
CA LEU A 230 -2.26 2.62 -7.90
C LEU A 230 -2.18 4.02 -7.23
N GLY A 231 -2.27 4.08 -5.90
CA GLY A 231 -2.22 5.30 -5.11
C GLY A 231 -0.82 5.87 -4.94
N TYR A 232 -0.22 6.41 -6.01
CA TYR A 232 1.20 6.79 -6.05
C TYR A 232 1.49 8.30 -6.03
N ALA A 233 0.51 9.15 -6.31
CA ALA A 233 0.78 10.57 -6.58
C ALA A 233 0.62 11.48 -5.35
N LEU A 234 -0.34 11.17 -4.47
CA LEU A 234 -0.70 12.02 -3.34
C LEU A 234 -0.54 11.32 -1.99
N PRO A 235 -0.19 12.04 -0.90
CA PRO A 235 -0.01 11.44 0.42
C PRO A 235 -1.29 10.79 0.96
N ALA A 236 -2.47 11.32 0.64
CA ALA A 236 -3.75 10.75 1.05
C ALA A 236 -4.00 9.32 0.52
N ALA A 237 -3.30 8.94 -0.56
CA ALA A 237 -3.46 7.67 -1.23
C ALA A 237 -2.85 6.50 -0.44
N SER A 238 -1.64 6.66 0.10
CA SER A 238 -0.96 5.59 0.84
C SER A 238 0.03 6.10 1.89
N GLY A 239 0.22 5.28 2.93
CA GLY A 239 1.19 5.56 3.99
C GLY A 239 2.63 5.62 3.46
N GLY A 240 2.98 4.83 2.44
CA GLY A 240 4.32 4.85 1.84
C GLY A 240 4.69 6.21 1.23
N ILE A 241 3.75 6.83 0.50
CA ILE A 241 3.96 8.17 -0.07
C ILE A 241 4.08 9.21 1.04
N THR A 242 3.23 9.12 2.06
CA THR A 242 3.27 10.04 3.20
C THR A 242 4.59 9.97 3.97
N VAL A 243 5.10 8.76 4.22
CA VAL A 243 6.40 8.56 4.87
C VAL A 243 7.54 9.16 4.03
N ALA A 244 7.54 8.92 2.72
CA ALA A 244 8.58 9.49 1.84
C ALA A 244 8.56 11.02 1.83
N ILE A 245 7.38 11.66 1.77
CA ILE A 245 7.26 13.13 1.87
C ILE A 245 7.80 13.63 3.22
N GLY A 246 7.42 12.98 4.32
CA GLY A 246 7.91 13.38 5.64
C GLY A 246 9.42 13.17 5.80
N MET A 247 10.02 12.21 5.08
CA MET A 247 11.48 12.03 5.01
C MET A 247 12.18 13.07 4.11
N GLY A 248 11.46 14.03 3.54
CA GLY A 248 12.01 15.13 2.74
C GLY A 248 11.93 14.93 1.23
N ALA A 249 11.16 13.95 0.73
CA ALA A 249 10.92 13.82 -0.70
C ALA A 249 10.11 15.02 -1.23
N ASP A 250 10.53 15.59 -2.36
CA ASP A 250 9.84 16.72 -2.98
C ASP A 250 8.41 16.32 -3.44
N PRO A 251 7.35 16.91 -2.87
CA PRO A 251 5.97 16.61 -3.25
C PRO A 251 5.69 16.82 -4.75
N LYS A 252 6.39 17.74 -5.42
CA LYS A 252 6.23 17.98 -6.87
C LYS A 252 6.78 16.81 -7.69
N VAL A 253 7.93 16.27 -7.27
CA VAL A 253 8.54 15.09 -7.90
C VAL A 253 7.62 13.88 -7.71
N MET A 254 7.08 13.71 -6.50
CA MET A 254 6.14 12.62 -6.21
C MET A 254 4.84 12.76 -6.99
N LEU A 255 4.26 13.96 -7.08
CA LEU A 255 3.06 14.19 -7.88
C LEU A 255 3.31 13.88 -9.36
N LYS A 256 4.43 14.35 -9.92
CA LYS A 256 4.79 14.13 -11.33
C LYS A 256 4.99 12.64 -11.62
N TRP A 257 5.92 11.99 -10.91
CA TRP A 257 6.27 10.61 -11.19
C TRP A 257 5.21 9.63 -10.72
N GLY A 258 4.56 9.90 -9.59
CA GLY A 258 3.42 9.13 -9.11
C GLY A 258 2.26 9.16 -10.10
N THR A 259 1.95 10.31 -10.71
CA THR A 259 0.92 10.38 -11.77
C THR A 259 1.33 9.57 -13.00
N ILE A 260 2.58 9.70 -13.47
CA ILE A 260 3.08 8.94 -14.62
C ILE A 260 2.98 7.43 -14.35
N LEU A 261 3.46 6.97 -13.20
CA LEU A 261 3.40 5.56 -12.82
C LEU A 261 1.98 5.07 -12.62
N SER A 262 1.08 5.91 -12.11
CA SER A 262 -0.35 5.58 -11.98
C SER A 262 -0.99 5.36 -13.35
N VAL A 263 -0.69 6.22 -14.33
CA VAL A 263 -1.20 6.08 -15.71
C VAL A 263 -0.61 4.87 -16.41
N VAL A 264 0.71 4.66 -16.33
CA VAL A 264 1.38 3.48 -16.91
C VAL A 264 0.87 2.19 -16.26
N GLY A 265 0.73 2.19 -14.94
CA GLY A 265 0.16 1.09 -14.17
C GLY A 265 -1.26 0.78 -14.62
N LEU A 266 -2.11 1.80 -14.78
CA LEU A 266 -3.48 1.62 -15.28
C LEU A 266 -3.48 0.96 -16.66
N ILE A 267 -2.69 1.47 -17.61
CA ILE A 267 -2.59 0.89 -18.95
C ILE A 267 -2.10 -0.57 -18.88
N THR A 268 -1.12 -0.85 -18.01
CA THR A 268 -0.61 -2.20 -17.77
C THR A 268 -1.70 -3.13 -17.25
N ILE A 269 -2.48 -2.70 -16.26
CA ILE A 269 -3.58 -3.48 -15.69
C ILE A 269 -4.65 -3.76 -16.74
N ILE A 270 -5.04 -2.76 -17.53
CA ILE A 270 -6.08 -2.94 -18.54
C ILE A 270 -5.61 -3.92 -19.61
N ILE A 271 -4.44 -3.71 -20.21
CA ILE A 271 -3.91 -4.57 -21.28
C ILE A 271 -3.66 -5.99 -20.76
N PHE A 272 -2.89 -6.13 -19.68
CA PHE A 272 -2.51 -7.43 -19.15
C PHE A 272 -3.71 -8.15 -18.51
N GLY A 273 -4.60 -7.41 -17.85
CA GLY A 273 -5.83 -7.94 -17.28
C GLY A 273 -6.79 -8.49 -18.31
N MET A 274 -6.97 -7.81 -19.44
CA MET A 274 -7.77 -8.33 -20.56
C MET A 274 -7.12 -9.56 -21.20
N PHE A 275 -5.79 -9.57 -21.32
CA PHE A 275 -5.06 -10.75 -21.76
C PHE A 275 -5.29 -11.95 -20.81
N LEU A 276 -5.15 -11.75 -19.50
CA LEU A 276 -5.42 -12.79 -18.50
C LEU A 276 -6.87 -13.26 -18.55
N THR A 277 -7.83 -12.36 -18.70
CA THR A 277 -9.26 -12.72 -18.82
C THR A 277 -9.53 -13.58 -20.06
N SER A 278 -8.75 -13.38 -21.13
CA SER A 278 -8.91 -14.09 -22.40
C SER A 278 -8.18 -15.45 -22.42
N VAL A 279 -7.01 -15.54 -21.79
CA VAL A 279 -6.10 -16.70 -21.86
C VAL A 279 -6.20 -17.61 -20.62
N TRP A 280 -6.63 -17.07 -19.49
CA TRP A 280 -6.71 -17.79 -18.23
C TRP A 280 -8.16 -17.87 -17.74
N PRO A 281 -8.93 -18.90 -18.15
CA PRO A 281 -10.31 -19.08 -17.72
C PRO A 281 -10.49 -19.08 -16.20
N TYR A 282 -9.47 -19.56 -15.48
CA TYR A 282 -9.46 -19.57 -14.01
C TYR A 282 -9.46 -18.17 -13.40
N PHE A 283 -8.92 -17.15 -14.09
CA PHE A 283 -8.95 -15.76 -13.64
C PHE A 283 -10.39 -15.21 -13.51
N ALA A 284 -11.31 -15.76 -14.31
CA ALA A 284 -12.72 -15.43 -14.27
C ALA A 284 -13.52 -16.33 -13.32
N THR A 285 -12.93 -17.39 -12.76
CA THR A 285 -13.61 -18.32 -11.86
C THR A 285 -12.92 -18.37 -10.50
N THR A 286 -13.42 -19.21 -9.58
CA THR A 286 -12.81 -19.42 -8.27
C THR A 286 -11.83 -20.57 -8.28
#